data_AF-A0AAV4W065-F1
#
_entry.id   AF-A0AAV4W065-F1
#
_cell.length_a   1.000
_cell.length_b   1.000
_cell.length_c   1.000
_cell.angle_alpha   90.00
_cell.angle_beta   90.00
_cell.angle_gamma   90.00
#
_symmetry.space_group_name_H-M   'P 1'
#
loop_
_entity.id
_entity.type
_entity.pdbx_description
1 polymer ?
#
loop_
_entity_poly.entity_id
_entity_poly.type
_entity_poly.pdbx_seq_one_letter_code
_entity_poly.pdbx_strand_id
1 'polypeptide(L)'
;MFVSLLSYEIYTTLSEGVRRYRKSLEKLIGNSNVSSISIQKYLENFRRVVDCVEIVEAAFSRNTLSLVVSNIGAFFLMLSAIADGQTLNQPTMVLIFIIGSFCASVFEFIAVTSGAISLSREDDALKRLVIRFSEKPFLVEDSSTNNNISFPRLHCFSFLTDTIRGKSLQLTGGKMFVIKSNFILSVVGFMLTYGVLIYQFGSSN
;
A
#
# COMPACT_ATOMS: atom_id res chain seq x y z
N MET A 1 4.87 -10.70 15.47
CA MET A 1 6.14 -9.98 15.69
C MET A 1 7.21 -10.13 14.60
N PHE A 2 8.03 -11.19 14.50
CA PHE A 2 9.18 -11.20 13.56
C PHE A 2 8.77 -11.01 12.10
N VAL A 3 7.78 -11.77 11.64
CA VAL A 3 7.26 -11.66 10.26
C VAL A 3 6.58 -10.30 10.03
N SER A 4 5.91 -9.74 11.04
CA SER A 4 5.28 -8.40 10.99
C SER A 4 6.33 -7.28 10.85
N LEU A 5 7.43 -7.34 11.61
CA LEU A 5 8.55 -6.40 11.51
C LEU A 5 9.24 -6.49 10.15
N LEU A 6 9.50 -7.71 9.68
CA LEU A 6 10.08 -7.94 8.36
C LEU A 6 9.16 -7.41 7.25
N SER A 7 7.84 -7.63 7.37
CA SER A 7 6.85 -7.10 6.43
C SER A 7 6.89 -5.57 6.40
N TYR A 8 6.95 -4.92 7.57
CA TYR A 8 7.06 -3.47 7.67
C TYR A 8 8.32 -2.92 6.99
N GLU A 9 9.49 -3.50 7.28
CA GLU A 9 10.76 -3.07 6.70
C GLU A 9 10.79 -3.26 5.18
N ILE A 10 10.27 -4.38 4.68
CA ILE A 10 10.19 -4.65 3.25
C ILE A 10 9.22 -3.68 2.57
N TYR A 11 8.02 -3.48 3.12
CA TYR A 11 7.02 -2.60 2.52
C TYR A 11 7.47 -1.13 2.50
N THR A 12 8.12 -0.67 3.56
CA THR A 12 8.68 0.70 3.62
C THR A 12 9.85 0.86 2.64
N THR A 13 10.76 -0.11 2.57
CA THR A 13 11.87 -0.11 1.60
C THR A 13 11.36 -0.12 0.17
N LEU A 14 10.33 -0.92 -0.12
CA LEU A 14 9.70 -0.99 -1.44
C LEU A 14 9.03 0.34 -1.80
N SER A 15 8.30 0.95 -0.86
CA SER A 15 7.70 2.28 -1.04
C SER A 15 8.75 3.35 -1.32
N GLU A 16 9.87 3.37 -0.60
CA GLU A 16 10.97 4.32 -0.82
C GLU A 16 11.67 4.05 -2.17
N GLY A 17 11.78 2.79 -2.59
CA GLY A 17 12.26 2.40 -3.92
C GLY A 17 11.39 2.97 -5.04
N VAL A 18 10.07 2.81 -4.95
CA VAL A 18 9.11 3.40 -5.91
C VAL A 18 9.17 4.93 -5.89
N ARG A 19 9.30 5.54 -4.70
CA ARG A 19 9.45 7.00 -4.58
C ARG A 19 10.72 7.51 -5.25
N ARG A 20 11.85 6.82 -5.09
CA ARG A 20 13.12 7.15 -5.77
C ARG A 20 13.01 6.98 -7.28
N TYR A 21 12.30 5.94 -7.74
CA TYR A 21 12.00 5.75 -9.15
C TYR A 21 11.17 6.91 -9.69
N ARG A 22 10.08 7.28 -9.01
CA ARG A 22 9.22 8.42 -9.38
C ARG A 22 10.00 9.72 -9.49
N LYS A 23 10.81 10.07 -8.48
CA LYS A 23 11.65 11.28 -8.50
C LYS A 23 12.66 11.26 -9.65
N SER A 24 13.25 10.10 -9.94
CA SER A 24 14.18 9.94 -11.07
C SER A 24 13.46 10.12 -12.41
N LEU A 25 12.26 9.55 -12.54
CA LEU A 25 11.43 9.70 -13.73
C LEU A 25 10.97 11.15 -13.92
N GLU A 26 10.56 11.84 -12.85
CA GLU A 26 10.21 13.26 -12.88
C GLU A 26 11.39 14.14 -13.35
N LYS A 27 12.60 13.87 -12.85
CA LYS A 27 13.83 14.54 -13.32
C LYS A 27 14.15 14.23 -14.78
N LEU A 28 13.99 12.98 -15.21
CA LEU A 28 14.21 12.60 -16.61
C LEU A 28 13.30 13.40 -17.53
N ILE A 29 12.04 13.56 -17.14
CA ILE A 29 11.05 14.22 -17.98
C ILE A 29 11.19 15.76 -17.92
N GLY A 30 11.73 16.31 -16.84
CA GLY A 30 12.13 17.72 -16.78
C GLY A 30 13.32 18.07 -17.69
N ASN A 31 14.16 17.09 -18.04
CA ASN A 31 15.32 17.31 -18.92
C ASN A 31 14.93 17.08 -20.39
N SER A 32 15.12 18.08 -21.25
CA SER A 32 14.74 18.02 -22.67
C SER A 32 15.58 17.06 -23.53
N ASN A 33 16.76 16.65 -23.06
CA ASN A 33 17.69 15.76 -23.79
C ASN A 33 17.55 14.29 -23.37
N VAL A 34 16.38 13.69 -23.56
CA VAL A 34 16.18 12.25 -23.28
C VAL A 34 16.51 11.39 -24.49
N SER A 35 17.47 10.47 -24.33
CA SER A 35 17.79 9.44 -25.33
C SER A 35 16.88 8.22 -25.19
N SER A 36 16.65 7.48 -26.28
CA SER A 36 15.87 6.23 -26.28
C SER A 36 16.47 5.16 -25.36
N ILE A 37 17.80 5.10 -25.28
CA ILE A 37 18.55 4.20 -24.38
C ILE A 37 18.22 4.50 -22.91
N SER A 38 18.11 5.78 -22.54
CA SER A 38 17.71 6.17 -21.19
C SER A 38 16.31 5.66 -20.87
N ILE A 39 15.33 5.84 -21.77
CA ILE A 39 13.95 5.38 -21.56
C ILE A 39 13.89 3.86 -21.36
N GLN A 40 14.63 3.10 -22.18
CA GLN A 40 14.71 1.64 -22.05
C GLN A 40 15.24 1.22 -20.67
N LYS A 41 16.29 1.89 -20.17
CA LYS A 41 16.82 1.64 -18.82
C LYS A 41 15.79 1.94 -17.71
N TYR A 42 14.98 2.99 -17.87
CA TYR A 42 13.89 3.28 -16.93
C TYR A 42 12.78 2.23 -16.97
N LEU A 43 12.52 1.65 -18.13
CA LEU A 43 11.55 0.57 -18.29
C LEU A 43 12.04 -0.73 -17.64
N GLU A 44 13.31 -1.10 -17.85
CA GLU A 44 13.93 -2.24 -17.17
C GLU A 44 13.92 -2.07 -15.65
N ASN A 45 14.24 -0.87 -15.16
CA ASN A 45 14.17 -0.57 -13.74
C ASN A 45 12.73 -0.67 -13.20
N PHE A 46 11.73 -0.20 -13.95
CA PHE A 46 10.33 -0.35 -13.55
C PHE A 46 9.90 -1.81 -13.51
N ARG A 47 10.30 -2.61 -14.50
CA ARG A 47 10.01 -4.04 -14.52
C ARG A 47 10.60 -4.75 -13.30
N ARG A 48 11.84 -4.44 -12.92
CA ARG A 48 12.45 -4.97 -11.69
C ARG A 48 11.68 -4.58 -10.43
N VAL A 49 11.16 -3.35 -10.38
CA VAL A 49 10.29 -2.90 -9.28
C VAL A 49 9.02 -3.74 -9.25
N VAL A 50 8.34 -3.91 -10.39
CA VAL A 50 7.13 -4.74 -10.50
C VAL A 50 7.40 -6.17 -10.07
N ASP A 51 8.45 -6.81 -10.58
CA ASP A 51 8.84 -8.18 -10.23
C ASP A 51 9.11 -8.29 -8.71
N CYS A 52 9.75 -7.29 -8.12
CA CYS A 52 9.98 -7.22 -6.68
C CYS A 52 8.67 -7.10 -5.88
N VAL A 53 7.73 -6.24 -6.31
CA VAL A 53 6.39 -6.15 -5.68
C VAL A 53 5.67 -7.49 -5.78
N GLU A 54 5.69 -8.15 -6.94
CA GLU A 54 5.02 -9.44 -7.16
C GLU A 54 5.60 -10.54 -6.26
N ILE A 55 6.93 -10.57 -6.05
CA ILE A 55 7.59 -11.50 -5.11
C ILE A 55 7.17 -11.21 -3.65
N VAL A 56 7.21 -9.95 -3.25
CA VAL A 56 6.83 -9.52 -1.88
C VAL A 56 5.36 -9.85 -1.62
N GLU A 57 4.49 -9.59 -2.59
CA GLU A 57 3.07 -9.91 -2.53
C GLU A 57 2.85 -11.42 -2.40
N ALA A 58 3.56 -12.24 -3.18
CA ALA A 58 3.47 -13.69 -3.07
C ALA A 58 3.92 -14.20 -1.68
N ALA A 59 4.95 -13.60 -1.09
CA ALA A 59 5.49 -14.01 0.20
C ALA A 59 4.66 -13.55 1.41
N PHE A 60 4.14 -12.31 1.39
CA PHE A 60 3.58 -11.66 2.58
C PHE A 60 2.05 -11.42 2.53
N SER A 61 1.39 -11.64 1.39
CA SER A 61 -0.06 -11.42 1.27
C SER A 61 -0.87 -12.26 2.26
N ARG A 62 -0.51 -13.53 2.46
CA ARG A 62 -1.18 -14.42 3.42
C ARG A 62 -0.92 -14.01 4.87
N ASN A 63 0.30 -13.55 5.18
CA ASN A 63 0.62 -13.01 6.50
C ASN A 63 -0.24 -11.78 6.80
N THR A 64 -0.38 -10.88 5.84
CA THR A 64 -1.22 -9.69 5.99
C THR A 64 -2.68 -10.06 6.23
N LEU A 65 -3.22 -11.02 5.48
CA LEU A 65 -4.58 -11.53 5.72
C LEU A 65 -4.75 -12.08 7.14
N SER A 66 -3.81 -12.92 7.59
CA SER A 66 -3.84 -13.50 8.95
C SER A 66 -3.80 -12.40 10.02
N LEU A 67 -3.02 -11.35 9.79
CA LEU A 67 -2.89 -10.24 10.73
C LEU A 67 -4.19 -9.44 10.85
N VAL A 68 -4.89 -9.20 9.73
CA VAL A 68 -6.20 -8.53 9.75
C VAL A 68 -7.23 -9.36 10.52
N VAL A 69 -7.32 -10.65 10.22
CA VAL A 69 -8.28 -11.56 10.88
C VAL A 69 -7.96 -11.67 12.38
N SER A 70 -6.68 -11.79 12.73
CA SER A 70 -6.24 -11.83 14.13
C SER A 70 -6.58 -10.53 14.87
N ASN A 71 -6.44 -9.37 14.23
CA ASN A 71 -6.78 -8.09 14.84
C ASN A 71 -8.29 -7.95 15.09
N ILE A 72 -9.12 -8.36 14.13
CA ILE A 72 -10.58 -8.42 14.28
C ILE A 72 -10.96 -9.39 15.41
N GLY A 73 -10.35 -10.57 15.46
CA GLY A 73 -10.59 -11.55 16.53
C GLY A 73 -10.21 -11.02 17.91
N ALA A 74 -9.03 -10.42 18.04
CA ALA A 74 -8.55 -9.83 19.29
C ALA A 74 -9.47 -8.70 19.79
N PHE A 75 -10.00 -7.88 18.87
CA PHE A 75 -10.98 -6.85 19.19
C PHE A 75 -12.26 -7.44 19.80
N PHE A 76 -12.85 -8.46 19.17
CA PHE A 76 -14.07 -9.08 19.69
C PHE A 76 -13.82 -9.85 20.99
N LEU A 77 -12.66 -10.50 21.16
CA LEU A 77 -12.29 -11.12 22.43
C LEU A 77 -12.20 -10.09 23.57
N MET A 78 -11.61 -8.92 23.30
CA MET A 78 -11.57 -7.81 24.25
C MET A 78 -12.98 -7.33 24.61
N LEU A 79 -13.84 -7.13 23.62
CA LEU A 79 -15.23 -6.72 23.86
C LEU A 79 -16.02 -7.74 24.67
N SER A 80 -15.91 -9.03 24.34
CA SER A 80 -16.59 -10.09 25.09
C SER A 80 -16.13 -10.14 26.54
N ALA A 81 -14.82 -9.99 26.79
CA ALA A 81 -14.28 -9.96 28.15
C ALA A 81 -14.79 -8.75 28.97
N ILE A 82 -15.03 -7.61 28.31
CA ILE A 82 -15.60 -6.41 28.95
C ILE A 82 -17.11 -6.55 29.17
N ALA A 83 -17.83 -7.13 28.21
CA ALA A 83 -19.29 -7.26 28.24
C ALA A 83 -19.78 -8.29 29.26
N ASP A 84 -18.99 -9.33 29.57
CA ASP A 84 -19.37 -10.41 30.50
C ASP A 84 -19.57 -9.93 31.95
N GLY A 85 -19.21 -8.69 32.29
CA GLY A 85 -19.56 -8.03 33.57
C GLY A 85 -18.95 -8.66 34.84
N GLN A 86 -18.40 -9.87 34.77
CA GLN A 86 -17.69 -10.58 35.85
C GLN A 86 -16.24 -10.14 36.00
N THR A 87 -15.91 -8.90 35.64
CA THR A 87 -14.55 -8.33 35.79
C THR A 87 -14.07 -8.30 37.24
N LEU A 88 -14.98 -8.48 38.21
CA LEU A 88 -14.67 -8.68 39.64
C LEU A 88 -14.15 -10.09 39.99
N ASN A 89 -14.48 -11.13 39.20
CA ASN A 89 -14.03 -12.52 39.43
C ASN A 89 -12.94 -12.98 38.45
N GLN A 90 -12.73 -12.25 37.34
CA GLN A 90 -11.56 -12.47 36.50
C GLN A 90 -10.32 -11.88 37.17
N PRO A 91 -9.20 -12.63 37.26
CA PRO A 91 -7.98 -12.09 37.82
C PRO A 91 -7.52 -10.91 36.95
N THR A 92 -7.21 -9.76 37.58
CA THR A 92 -6.78 -8.51 36.92
C THR A 92 -5.69 -8.73 35.84
N MET A 93 -4.84 -9.74 36.04
CA MET A 93 -3.84 -10.23 35.09
C MET A 93 -4.43 -10.59 33.70
N VAL A 94 -5.59 -11.26 33.65
CA VAL A 94 -6.23 -11.69 32.41
C VAL A 94 -6.75 -10.49 31.63
N LEU A 95 -7.38 -9.54 32.31
CA LEU A 95 -7.87 -8.31 31.67
C LEU A 95 -6.70 -7.47 31.09
N ILE A 96 -5.61 -7.33 31.86
CA ILE A 96 -4.38 -6.67 31.38
C ILE A 96 -3.81 -7.40 30.17
N PHE A 97 -3.78 -8.74 30.20
CA PHE A 97 -3.26 -9.54 29.09
C PHE A 97 -4.11 -9.38 27.81
N ILE A 98 -5.44 -9.36 27.92
CA ILE A 98 -6.36 -9.17 26.80
C ILE A 98 -6.19 -7.78 26.18
N ILE A 99 -6.22 -6.73 27.00
CA ILE A 99 -6.04 -5.35 26.54
C ILE A 99 -4.64 -5.18 25.91
N GLY A 100 -3.60 -5.70 26.57
CA GLY A 100 -2.24 -5.65 26.06
C GLY A 100 -2.08 -6.36 24.71
N SER A 101 -2.71 -7.53 24.56
CA SER A 101 -2.70 -8.29 23.30
C SER A 101 -3.41 -7.55 22.17
N PHE A 102 -4.55 -6.89 22.47
CA PHE A 102 -5.25 -6.06 21.51
C PHE A 102 -4.40 -4.85 21.09
N CYS A 103 -3.83 -4.11 22.04
CA CYS A 103 -2.94 -2.98 21.75
C CYS A 103 -1.74 -3.39 20.88
N ALA A 104 -1.11 -4.53 21.19
CA ALA A 104 -0.02 -5.08 20.40
C ALA A 104 -0.48 -5.45 18.97
N SER A 105 -1.64 -6.08 18.82
CA SER A 105 -2.20 -6.44 17.52
C SER A 105 -2.53 -5.23 16.65
N VAL A 106 -3.13 -4.18 17.25
CA VAL A 106 -3.40 -2.91 16.58
C VAL A 106 -2.11 -2.23 16.15
N PHE A 107 -1.09 -2.21 17.01
CA PHE A 107 0.22 -1.64 16.66
C PHE A 107 0.86 -2.37 15.47
N GLU A 108 0.88 -3.71 15.49
CA GLU A 108 1.39 -4.50 14.37
C GLU A 108 0.58 -4.25 13.08
N PHE A 109 -0.75 -4.14 13.19
CA PHE A 109 -1.63 -3.86 12.06
C PHE A 109 -1.35 -2.50 11.44
N ILE A 110 -1.26 -1.44 12.24
CA ILE A 110 -0.97 -0.09 11.75
C ILE A 110 0.43 -0.04 11.14
N ALA A 111 1.43 -0.65 11.79
CA ALA A 111 2.79 -0.69 11.28
C ALA A 111 2.82 -1.32 9.88
N VAL A 112 2.36 -2.56 9.74
CA VAL A 112 2.39 -3.28 8.44
C VAL A 112 1.57 -2.57 7.37
N THR A 113 0.36 -2.10 7.72
CA THR A 113 -0.52 -1.46 6.73
C THR A 113 -0.02 -0.08 6.30
N SER A 114 0.71 0.65 7.14
CA SER A 114 1.27 1.97 6.80
C SER A 114 2.25 1.91 5.62
N GLY A 115 3.12 0.90 5.58
CA GLY A 115 4.06 0.67 4.48
C GLY A 115 3.34 0.37 3.16
N ALA A 116 2.34 -0.51 3.21
CA ALA A 116 1.52 -0.85 2.05
C ALA A 116 0.70 0.35 1.53
N ILE A 117 0.17 1.18 2.44
CA ILE A 117 -0.50 2.43 2.07
C ILE A 117 0.46 3.41 1.41
N SER A 118 1.66 3.56 1.96
CA SER A 118 2.70 4.42 1.37
C SER A 118 3.04 3.98 -0.05
N LEU A 119 3.20 2.68 -0.27
CA LEU A 119 3.43 2.11 -1.60
C LEU A 119 2.26 2.37 -2.55
N SER A 120 1.01 2.16 -2.11
CA SER A 120 -0.18 2.47 -2.91
C SER A 120 -0.27 3.95 -3.27
N ARG A 121 0.09 4.86 -2.36
CA ARG A 121 0.12 6.30 -2.64
C ARG A 121 1.18 6.66 -3.68
N GLU A 122 2.34 6.01 -3.62
CA GLU A 122 3.42 6.20 -4.59
C GLU A 122 3.06 5.60 -5.97
N ASP A 123 2.34 4.47 -6.04
CA ASP A 123 1.76 3.94 -7.29
C ASP A 123 0.81 4.95 -7.94
N ASP A 124 -0.13 5.49 -7.17
CA ASP A 124 -1.09 6.49 -7.66
C ASP A 124 -0.39 7.81 -8.04
N ALA A 125 0.68 8.19 -7.35
CA ALA A 125 1.49 9.36 -7.69
C ALA A 125 2.27 9.14 -8.99
N LEU A 126 2.84 7.94 -9.18
CA LEU A 126 3.56 7.57 -10.39
C LEU A 126 2.62 7.52 -11.61
N LYS A 127 1.41 6.97 -11.46
CA LYS A 127 0.38 6.98 -12.52
C LYS A 127 -0.05 8.39 -12.88
N ARG A 128 -0.29 9.26 -11.89
CA ARG A 128 -0.63 10.67 -12.13
C ARG A 128 0.50 11.44 -12.80
N LEU A 129 1.75 11.16 -12.41
CA LEU A 129 2.93 11.72 -13.04
C LEU A 129 2.92 11.40 -14.55
N VAL A 130 2.77 10.13 -14.89
CA VAL A 130 2.75 9.65 -16.27
C VAL A 130 1.56 10.20 -17.08
N ILE A 131 0.36 10.33 -16.49
CA ILE A 131 -0.80 10.94 -17.16
C ILE A 131 -0.54 12.40 -17.52
N ARG A 132 -0.06 13.22 -16.57
CA ARG A 132 0.33 14.62 -16.82
C ARG A 132 1.38 14.74 -17.92
N PHE A 133 2.20 13.71 -18.08
CA PHE A 133 3.21 13.66 -19.12
C PHE A 133 2.69 13.18 -20.46
N SER A 134 1.67 12.31 -20.53
CA SER A 134 0.98 12.01 -21.79
C SER A 134 0.22 13.21 -22.37
N GLU A 135 -0.15 14.17 -21.51
CA GLU A 135 -0.83 15.41 -21.89
C GLU A 135 0.15 16.52 -22.34
N LYS A 136 1.40 16.51 -21.87
CA LYS A 136 2.43 17.52 -22.16
C LYS A 136 3.06 17.53 -23.57
N PRO A 137 3.18 16.43 -24.35
CA PRO A 137 3.86 16.44 -25.65
C PRO A 137 3.12 17.22 -26.74
N PHE A 138 1.93 17.77 -26.47
CA PHE A 138 1.18 18.58 -27.43
C PHE A 138 1.38 20.10 -27.29
N LEU A 139 2.24 20.57 -26.37
CA LEU A 139 2.42 22.02 -26.11
C LEU A 139 3.85 22.55 -26.31
N VAL A 140 4.79 21.74 -26.80
CA VAL A 140 6.14 22.21 -27.20
C VAL A 140 6.26 22.30 -28.72
N GLU A 141 5.13 22.60 -29.37
CA GLU A 141 5.04 22.90 -30.79
C GLU A 141 4.95 24.41 -30.98
N ASP A 142 5.90 25.15 -30.41
CA ASP A 142 6.14 26.55 -30.81
C ASP A 142 7.57 26.97 -30.46
N SER A 143 8.50 26.70 -31.38
CA SER A 143 9.63 27.57 -31.75
C SER A 143 10.73 26.77 -32.48
N SER A 144 10.56 26.69 -33.80
CA SER A 144 11.54 27.11 -34.81
C SER A 144 13.01 26.66 -34.76
N THR A 145 13.44 25.63 -34.02
CA THR A 145 14.82 25.13 -34.22
C THR A 145 14.99 23.64 -33.85
N ASN A 146 14.98 22.78 -34.88
CA ASN A 146 15.68 21.50 -34.92
C ASN A 146 15.27 20.37 -33.95
N ASN A 147 13.97 20.18 -33.66
CA ASN A 147 13.51 19.07 -32.82
C ASN A 147 13.00 17.87 -33.63
N ASN A 148 13.92 16.99 -34.01
CA ASN A 148 13.58 15.59 -34.32
C ASN A 148 13.17 14.88 -33.02
N ILE A 149 11.91 15.05 -32.57
CA ILE A 149 11.27 14.03 -31.75
C ILE A 149 11.08 12.84 -32.68
N SER A 150 12.11 11.99 -32.74
CA SER A 150 12.06 10.82 -33.61
C SER A 150 10.92 9.92 -33.14
N PHE A 151 10.08 9.44 -34.06
CA PHE A 151 9.03 8.44 -33.82
C PHE A 151 9.45 7.33 -32.81
N PRO A 152 10.68 6.79 -32.85
CA PRO A 152 11.18 5.84 -31.86
C PRO A 152 11.17 6.34 -30.41
N ARG A 153 11.49 7.62 -30.15
CA ARG A 153 11.44 8.19 -28.80
C ARG A 153 10.01 8.27 -28.29
N LEU A 154 9.09 8.75 -29.13
CA LEU A 154 7.67 8.87 -28.79
C LEU A 154 7.05 7.50 -28.52
N HIS A 155 7.39 6.49 -29.34
CA HIS A 155 6.99 5.11 -29.14
C HIS A 155 7.53 4.52 -27.82
N CYS A 156 8.83 4.70 -27.52
CA CYS A 156 9.41 4.25 -26.25
C CYS A 156 8.76 4.93 -25.03
N PHE A 157 8.42 6.21 -25.13
CA PHE A 157 7.72 6.95 -24.07
C PHE A 157 6.27 6.49 -23.90
N SER A 158 5.52 6.29 -24.98
CA SER A 158 4.17 5.71 -24.93
C SER A 158 4.21 4.34 -24.28
N PHE A 159 5.16 3.50 -24.69
CA PHE A 159 5.31 2.16 -24.14
C PHE A 159 5.64 2.18 -22.64
N LEU A 160 6.51 3.07 -22.17
CA LEU A 160 6.78 3.26 -20.74
C LEU A 160 5.51 3.71 -19.99
N THR A 161 4.78 4.66 -20.57
CA THR A 161 3.54 5.21 -20.01
C THR A 161 2.47 4.11 -19.85
N ASP A 162 2.25 3.34 -20.91
CA ASP A 162 1.30 2.22 -20.93
C ASP A 162 1.72 1.12 -19.97
N THR A 163 3.02 0.82 -19.87
CA THR A 163 3.54 -0.18 -18.93
C THR A 163 3.28 0.24 -17.48
N ILE A 164 3.54 1.51 -17.13
CA ILE A 164 3.28 2.04 -15.79
C ILE A 164 1.78 2.06 -15.48
N ARG A 165 0.95 2.43 -16.45
CA ARG A 165 -0.51 2.48 -16.29
C ARG A 165 -1.11 1.08 -16.14
N GLY A 166 -0.60 0.10 -16.89
CA GLY A 166 -1.09 -1.27 -16.93
C GLY A 166 -0.70 -2.13 -15.74
N LYS A 167 0.33 -1.74 -14.97
CA LYS A 167 0.77 -2.46 -13.77
C LYS A 167 0.24 -1.82 -12.49
N SER A 168 -0.03 -2.64 -11.48
CA SER A 168 -0.39 -2.18 -10.14
C SER A 168 0.67 -2.61 -9.15
N LEU A 169 1.21 -1.64 -8.40
CA LEU A 169 2.20 -1.87 -7.35
C LEU A 169 1.52 -2.01 -5.97
N GLN A 170 0.24 -2.38 -5.94
CA GLN A 170 -0.54 -2.43 -4.70
C GLN A 170 -0.37 -3.80 -4.03
N LEU A 171 -0.29 -3.79 -2.69
CA LEU A 171 -0.22 -5.00 -1.89
C LEU A 171 -1.61 -5.43 -1.42
N THR A 172 -1.82 -6.73 -1.28
CA THR A 172 -3.12 -7.30 -0.92
C THR A 172 -3.05 -8.21 0.30
N GLY A 173 -4.18 -8.36 1.00
CA GLY A 173 -4.37 -9.42 1.97
C GLY A 173 -4.88 -10.67 1.28
N GLY A 174 -3.98 -11.61 0.98
CA GLY A 174 -4.31 -12.91 0.37
C GLY A 174 -5.06 -12.82 -0.96
N LYS A 175 -4.84 -11.76 -1.76
CA LYS A 175 -5.59 -11.45 -2.99
C LYS A 175 -7.09 -11.16 -2.80
N MET A 176 -7.54 -11.01 -1.56
CA MET A 176 -8.96 -10.75 -1.25
C MET A 176 -9.27 -9.26 -1.17
N PHE A 177 -8.33 -8.46 -0.66
CA PHE A 177 -8.51 -7.01 -0.51
C PHE A 177 -7.20 -6.27 -0.71
N VAL A 178 -7.29 -5.07 -1.26
CA VAL A 178 -6.13 -4.18 -1.41
C VAL A 178 -5.92 -3.36 -0.14
N ILE A 179 -4.68 -3.31 0.34
CA ILE A 179 -4.34 -2.57 1.56
C ILE A 179 -4.24 -1.08 1.23
N LYS A 180 -5.34 -0.36 1.45
CA LYS A 180 -5.46 1.10 1.26
C LYS A 180 -5.99 1.75 2.52
N SER A 181 -5.87 3.09 2.59
CA SER A 181 -6.42 3.87 3.70
C SER A 181 -7.92 3.60 3.91
N ASN A 182 -8.68 3.46 2.82
CA ASN A 182 -10.11 3.18 2.88
C ASN A 182 -10.40 1.81 3.49
N PHE A 183 -9.54 0.81 3.25
CA PHE A 183 -9.69 -0.52 3.83
C PHE A 183 -9.53 -0.48 5.35
N ILE A 184 -8.54 0.25 5.87
CA ILE A 184 -8.38 0.43 7.33
C ILE A 184 -9.64 1.07 7.92
N LEU A 185 -10.15 2.12 7.27
CA LEU A 185 -11.37 2.79 7.74
C LEU A 185 -12.56 1.84 7.75
N SER A 186 -12.70 0.97 6.74
CA SER A 186 -13.74 -0.07 6.70
C SER A 186 -13.58 -1.10 7.81
N VAL A 187 -12.36 -1.56 8.11
CA VAL A 187 -12.10 -2.51 9.21
C VAL A 187 -12.44 -1.89 10.56
N VAL A 188 -12.02 -0.65 10.80
CA VAL A 188 -12.35 0.08 12.04
C VAL A 188 -13.86 0.31 12.14
N GLY A 189 -14.51 0.74 11.05
CA GLY A 189 -15.96 0.91 11.01
C GLY A 189 -16.70 -0.38 11.32
N PHE A 190 -16.27 -1.50 10.73
CA PHE A 190 -16.80 -2.83 11.01
C PHE A 190 -16.64 -3.20 12.50
N MET A 191 -15.44 -3.06 13.05
CA MET A 191 -15.19 -3.32 14.48
C MET A 191 -16.12 -2.48 15.38
N LEU A 192 -16.25 -1.19 15.12
CA LEU A 192 -17.12 -0.31 15.91
C LEU A 192 -18.60 -0.66 15.78
N THR A 193 -19.10 -0.85 14.56
CA THR A 193 -20.52 -1.16 14.32
C THR A 193 -20.91 -2.48 15.00
N TYR A 194 -20.17 -3.55 14.75
CA TYR A 194 -20.48 -4.85 15.35
C TYR A 194 -20.16 -4.88 16.85
N GLY A 195 -19.15 -4.12 17.30
CA GLY A 195 -18.84 -4.00 18.71
C GLY A 195 -19.97 -3.35 19.50
N VAL A 196 -20.57 -2.28 18.98
CA VAL A 196 -21.74 -1.64 19.58
C VAL A 196 -22.94 -2.59 19.62
N LEU A 197 -23.19 -3.33 18.53
CA LEU A 197 -24.29 -4.31 18.48
C LEU A 197 -24.10 -5.41 19.54
N ILE A 198 -22.90 -5.99 19.63
CA ILE A 198 -22.60 -7.02 20.63
C ILE A 198 -22.78 -6.48 22.05
N TYR A 199 -22.33 -5.27 22.32
CA TYR A 199 -22.51 -4.65 23.63
C TYR A 199 -23.99 -4.43 23.97
N GLN A 200 -24.78 -3.92 23.02
CA GLN A 200 -26.21 -3.68 23.19
C GLN A 200 -27.02 -4.97 23.40
N PHE A 201 -26.77 -6.01 22.60
CA PHE A 201 -27.49 -7.27 22.72
C PHE A 201 -26.97 -8.14 23.88
N GLY A 202 -25.68 -8.04 24.22
CA GLY A 202 -25.07 -8.77 25.33
C GLY A 202 -25.50 -8.26 26.71
N SER A 203 -25.80 -6.97 26.84
CA SER A 203 -26.28 -6.36 28.10
C SER A 203 -27.78 -6.55 28.37
N SER A 204 -28.52 -7.20 27.47
CA SER A 204 -29.98 -7.36 27.57
C SER A 204 -30.41 -8.70 28.18
N ASN A 205 -29.48 -9.51 28.68
CA ASN A 205 -29.69 -10.71 29.50
C ASN A 205 -29.17 -10.48 30.92
#